data_AF-A0A3C1TA62-F1
#
_entry.id   AF-A0A3C1TA62-F1
#
_cell.length_a   1.000
_cell.length_b   1.000
_cell.length_c   1.000
_cell.angle_alpha   90.00
_cell.angle_beta   90.00
_cell.angle_gamma   90.00
#
_symmetry.space_group_name_H-M   'P 1'
#
loop_
_entity.id
_entity.type
_entity.pdbx_description
1 polymer ?
#
loop_
_entity_poly.entity_id
_entity_poly.type
_entity_poly.pdbx_seq_one_letter_code
_entity_poly.pdbx_strand_id
1 'polypeptide(L)'
;MKRELNAEMEKGSLGLATGLEYESAFFSNRDEVLQLAKVAAKAGGRYMSHIRSEDIGFDEALDEIIEIGRQTKMPVQVSHIKIAKRDQWGRSREVLGTLQKARAQGINITADCYPYD
;
A
#
# COMPACT_ATOMS: atom_id res chain seq x y z
N MET A 1 -3.61 -17.75 6.35
CA MET A 1 -3.96 -16.63 5.44
C MET A 1 -3.54 -16.86 3.99
N LYS A 2 -2.33 -17.34 3.68
CA LYS A 2 -1.91 -17.56 2.26
C LYS A 2 -2.86 -18.48 1.47
N ARG A 3 -3.30 -19.59 2.08
CA ARG A 3 -4.21 -20.56 1.46
C ARG A 3 -5.58 -19.94 1.20
N GLU A 4 -6.11 -19.24 2.20
CA GLU A 4 -7.40 -18.56 2.11
C GLU A 4 -7.37 -17.48 1.02
N LEU A 5 -6.33 -16.64 1.01
CA LEU A 5 -6.12 -15.63 -0.02
C LEU A 5 -6.04 -16.25 -1.43
N ASN A 6 -5.26 -17.33 -1.60
CA ASN A 6 -5.16 -17.99 -2.90
C ASN A 6 -6.53 -18.51 -3.39
N ALA A 7 -7.32 -19.12 -2.50
CA ALA A 7 -8.67 -19.58 -2.83
C ALA A 7 -9.59 -18.43 -3.23
N GLU A 8 -9.51 -17.26 -2.57
CA GLU A 8 -10.31 -16.09 -2.94
C GLU A 8 -9.85 -15.45 -4.26
N MET A 9 -8.55 -15.49 -4.57
CA MET A 9 -8.04 -15.08 -5.88
C MET A 9 -8.56 -16.01 -7.00
N GLU A 10 -8.59 -17.32 -6.78
CA GLU A 10 -9.16 -18.31 -7.73
C GLU A 10 -10.65 -18.10 -7.99
N LYS A 11 -11.38 -17.56 -7.00
CA LYS A 11 -12.81 -17.18 -7.13
C LYS A 11 -13.03 -15.86 -7.87
N GLY A 12 -11.97 -15.15 -8.28
CA GLY A 12 -12.07 -13.92 -9.07
C GLY A 12 -11.86 -12.62 -8.28
N SER A 13 -11.29 -12.68 -7.08
CA SER A 13 -10.91 -11.46 -6.34
C SER A 13 -9.88 -10.64 -7.13
N LEU A 14 -10.00 -9.30 -7.06
CA LEU A 14 -9.14 -8.38 -7.83
C LEU A 14 -7.73 -8.23 -7.25
N GLY A 15 -7.51 -8.66 -6.01
CA GLY A 15 -6.26 -8.47 -5.29
C GLY A 15 -6.42 -8.53 -3.77
N LEU A 16 -5.42 -7.97 -3.08
CA LEU A 16 -5.36 -7.87 -1.62
C LEU A 16 -5.49 -6.41 -1.19
N ALA A 17 -6.34 -6.13 -0.21
CA ALA A 17 -6.40 -4.83 0.47
C ALA A 17 -5.99 -4.98 1.94
N THR A 18 -5.30 -4.00 2.50
CA THR A 18 -4.94 -3.95 3.94
C THR A 18 -5.32 -2.62 4.56
N GLY A 19 -5.62 -2.64 5.86
CA GLY A 19 -5.67 -1.44 6.69
C GLY A 19 -4.76 -1.61 7.88
N LEU A 20 -3.50 -1.25 7.70
CA LEU A 20 -2.40 -1.57 8.62
C LEU A 20 -2.38 -0.69 9.88
N GLU A 21 -3.16 0.39 9.89
CA GLU A 21 -3.36 1.24 11.07
C GLU A 21 -4.39 0.65 12.05
N TYR A 22 -5.25 -0.26 11.61
CA TYR A 22 -6.29 -0.85 12.45
C TYR A 22 -5.78 -2.03 13.28
N GLU A 23 -6.36 -2.20 14.47
CA GLU A 23 -5.95 -3.21 15.48
C GLU A 23 -5.77 -4.62 14.91
N SER A 24 -6.64 -5.05 13.98
CA SER A 24 -6.59 -6.38 13.38
C SER A 24 -5.36 -6.66 12.53
N ALA A 25 -4.72 -5.63 11.97
CA ALA A 25 -3.53 -5.73 11.13
C ALA A 25 -2.32 -4.95 11.67
N PHE A 26 -2.50 -4.22 12.78
CA PHE A 26 -1.47 -3.39 13.40
C PHE A 26 -0.20 -4.19 13.74
N PHE A 27 -0.40 -5.42 14.23
CA PHE A 27 0.69 -6.33 14.60
C PHE A 27 1.29 -7.11 13.44
N SER A 28 0.70 -7.02 12.23
CA SER A 28 1.28 -7.68 11.05
C SER A 28 2.60 -7.02 10.70
N ASN A 29 3.65 -7.83 10.64
CA ASN A 29 4.98 -7.34 10.24
C ASN A 29 5.09 -7.21 8.71
N ARG A 30 6.14 -6.52 8.26
CA ARG A 30 6.35 -6.24 6.82
C ARG A 30 6.53 -7.50 5.98
N ASP A 31 7.20 -8.54 6.51
CA ASP A 31 7.37 -9.79 5.77
C ASP A 31 6.02 -10.49 5.61
N GLU A 32 5.20 -10.59 6.65
CA GLU A 32 3.86 -11.17 6.56
C GLU A 32 3.03 -10.54 5.44
N VAL A 33 2.98 -9.20 5.39
CA VAL A 33 2.26 -8.45 4.35
C VAL A 33 2.87 -8.72 2.96
N LEU A 34 4.19 -8.66 2.82
CA LEU A 34 4.87 -8.95 1.56
C LEU A 34 4.62 -10.40 1.08
N GLN A 35 4.60 -11.35 2.01
CA GLN A 35 4.36 -12.76 1.73
C GLN A 35 2.94 -13.02 1.24
N LEU A 36 1.93 -12.29 1.74
CA LEU A 36 0.55 -12.33 1.22
C LEU A 36 0.43 -11.58 -0.11
N ALA A 37 1.07 -10.42 -0.23
CA ALA A 37 1.13 -9.64 -1.46
C ALA A 37 1.72 -10.46 -2.63
N LYS A 38 2.74 -11.29 -2.38
CA LYS A 38 3.29 -12.23 -3.38
C LYS A 38 2.27 -13.28 -3.85
N VAL A 39 1.35 -13.71 -3.00
CA VAL A 39 0.25 -14.63 -3.41
C VAL A 39 -0.71 -13.92 -4.36
N ALA A 40 -1.16 -12.71 -4.00
CA ALA A 40 -2.03 -11.91 -4.87
C ALA A 40 -1.35 -11.59 -6.22
N ALA A 41 -0.06 -11.25 -6.20
CA ALA A 41 0.72 -10.99 -7.40
C ALA A 41 0.83 -12.21 -8.33
N LYS A 42 1.06 -13.41 -7.77
CA LYS A 42 1.11 -14.66 -8.56
C LYS A 42 -0.21 -14.94 -9.30
N ALA A 43 -1.33 -14.49 -8.73
CA ALA A 43 -2.65 -14.60 -9.35
C ALA A 43 -3.00 -13.43 -10.29
N GLY A 44 -2.06 -12.51 -10.58
CA GLY A 44 -2.31 -11.36 -11.45
C GLY A 44 -3.14 -10.25 -10.80
N GLY A 45 -3.22 -10.23 -9.46
CA GLY A 45 -3.97 -9.23 -8.70
C GLY A 45 -3.25 -7.89 -8.53
N ARG A 46 -3.83 -7.05 -7.67
CA ARG A 46 -3.27 -5.78 -7.22
C ARG A 46 -3.18 -5.70 -5.70
N TYR A 47 -2.49 -4.69 -5.18
CA TYR A 47 -2.44 -4.41 -3.75
C TYR A 47 -2.87 -2.99 -3.42
N MET A 48 -3.77 -2.84 -2.46
CA MET A 48 -4.29 -1.55 -2.00
C MET A 48 -4.07 -1.45 -0.50
N SER A 49 -3.70 -0.28 0.01
CA SER A 49 -3.45 -0.15 1.43
C SER A 49 -3.90 1.19 1.98
N HIS A 50 -4.70 1.13 3.04
CA HIS A 50 -4.62 2.11 4.11
C HIS A 50 -3.31 1.79 4.85
N ILE A 51 -2.28 2.57 4.51
CA ILE A 51 -0.90 2.35 4.93
C ILE A 51 -0.73 2.43 6.44
N ARG A 52 0.38 1.90 6.95
CA ARG A 52 0.62 1.67 8.38
C ARG A 52 0.54 2.92 9.26
N SER A 53 0.88 4.07 8.71
CA SER A 53 0.78 5.35 9.39
C SER A 53 0.54 6.43 8.35
N GLU A 54 -0.38 7.34 8.66
CA GLU A 54 -0.61 8.57 7.91
C GLU A 54 -0.01 9.79 8.66
N ASP A 55 0.78 9.53 9.71
CA ASP A 55 1.29 10.51 10.67
C ASP A 55 2.80 10.37 11.01
N ILE A 56 3.18 9.84 12.19
CA ILE A 56 4.55 9.81 12.70
C ILE A 56 5.45 8.93 11.83
N GLY A 57 4.93 7.81 11.31
CA GLY A 57 5.66 6.86 10.47
C GLY A 57 5.24 6.90 9.00
N PHE A 58 4.80 8.06 8.50
CA PHE A 58 4.28 8.22 7.15
C PHE A 58 5.29 7.77 6.08
N ASP A 59 6.55 8.22 6.19
CA ASP A 59 7.56 7.96 5.17
C ASP A 59 7.92 6.47 5.12
N GLU A 60 8.06 5.82 6.29
CA GLU A 60 8.28 4.39 6.38
C GLU A 60 7.10 3.55 5.88
N ALA A 61 5.87 4.04 6.06
CA ALA A 61 4.65 3.41 5.57
C ALA A 61 4.54 3.52 4.04
N LEU A 62 4.95 4.65 3.47
CA LEU A 62 5.04 4.86 2.03
C LEU A 62 6.13 3.97 1.40
N ASP A 63 7.29 3.86 2.04
CA ASP A 63 8.36 2.96 1.61
C ASP A 63 7.93 1.49 1.63
N GLU A 64 7.12 1.07 2.61
CA GLU A 64 6.60 -0.30 2.70
C GLU A 64 5.76 -0.68 1.48
N ILE A 65 4.80 0.15 1.06
CA ILE A 65 3.97 -0.13 -0.12
C ILE A 65 4.77 -0.04 -1.42
N ILE A 66 5.74 0.88 -1.50
CA ILE A 66 6.66 0.97 -2.64
C ILE A 66 7.51 -0.31 -2.75
N GLU A 67 8.01 -0.84 -1.63
CA GLU A 67 8.78 -2.08 -1.60
C GLU A 67 7.93 -3.28 -2.02
N ILE A 68 6.67 -3.35 -1.60
CA ILE A 68 5.73 -4.37 -2.10
C ILE A 68 5.61 -4.29 -3.62
N GLY A 69 5.39 -3.10 -4.19
CA GLY A 69 5.33 -2.91 -5.65
C GLY A 69 6.64 -3.29 -6.35
N ARG A 70 7.79 -2.95 -5.74
CA ARG A 70 9.13 -3.28 -6.26
C ARG A 70 9.37 -4.78 -6.33
N GLN A 71 9.03 -5.51 -5.28
CA GLN A 71 9.27 -6.96 -5.14
C GLN A 71 8.30 -7.80 -5.96
N THR A 72 7.04 -7.35 -6.06
CA THR A 72 5.97 -8.15 -6.68
C THR A 72 5.71 -7.78 -8.13
N LYS A 73 6.13 -6.59 -8.56
CA LYS A 73 5.84 -6.01 -9.89
C LYS A 73 4.34 -5.86 -10.20
N MET A 74 3.46 -6.06 -9.21
CA MET A 74 2.02 -5.85 -9.38
C MET A 74 1.65 -4.38 -9.19
N PRO A 75 0.46 -3.94 -9.66
CA PRO A 75 -0.06 -2.62 -9.35
C PRO A 75 -0.28 -2.44 -7.84
N VAL A 76 0.20 -1.33 -7.28
CA VAL A 76 -0.02 -0.95 -5.89
C VAL A 76 -0.74 0.41 -5.78
N GLN A 77 -1.56 0.59 -4.75
CA GLN A 77 -2.32 1.82 -4.54
C GLN A 77 -2.33 2.23 -3.07
N VAL A 78 -1.98 3.49 -2.80
CA VAL A 78 -2.21 4.13 -1.49
C VAL A 78 -3.67 4.59 -1.44
N SER A 79 -4.47 3.97 -0.59
CA SER A 79 -5.86 4.40 -0.36
C SER A 79 -5.88 5.75 0.35
N HIS A 80 -6.75 6.65 -0.09
CA HIS A 80 -7.07 7.94 0.55
C HIS A 80 -5.87 8.68 1.14
N ILE A 81 -4.85 8.93 0.32
CA ILE A 81 -3.58 9.49 0.75
C ILE A 81 -3.77 10.84 1.44
N LYS A 82 -3.19 10.99 2.64
CA LYS A 82 -3.27 12.21 3.45
C LYS A 82 -2.05 12.33 4.37
N ILE A 83 -1.80 13.55 4.87
CA ILE A 83 -0.81 13.82 5.91
C ILE A 83 -1.60 14.22 7.17
N ALA A 84 -1.80 13.27 8.08
CA ALA A 84 -2.62 13.48 9.28
C ALA A 84 -1.90 14.34 10.32
N LYS A 85 -0.56 14.28 10.37
CA LYS A 85 0.24 15.03 11.35
C LYS A 85 0.33 16.53 11.00
N ARG A 86 -0.19 17.40 11.86
CA ARG A 86 -0.31 18.85 11.61
C ARG A 86 1.01 19.56 11.34
N ASP A 87 2.07 19.20 12.06
CA ASP A 87 3.41 19.77 11.89
C ASP A 87 4.07 19.38 10.56
N GLN A 88 3.52 18.40 9.84
CA GLN A 88 3.96 17.95 8.53
C GLN A 88 3.08 18.46 7.37
N TRP A 89 2.07 19.28 7.66
CA TRP A 89 1.23 19.85 6.61
C TRP A 89 2.04 20.69 5.61
N GLY A 90 1.62 20.67 4.34
CA GLY A 90 2.34 21.32 3.23
C GLY A 90 3.32 20.40 2.49
N ARG A 91 3.60 19.20 2.99
CA ARG A 91 4.47 18.20 2.33
C ARG A 91 3.83 17.48 1.13
N SER A 92 2.63 17.85 0.69
CA SER A 92 1.94 17.12 -0.39
C SER A 92 2.76 17.00 -1.68
N ARG A 93 3.52 18.06 -2.05
CA ARG A 93 4.42 18.03 -3.21
C ARG A 93 5.57 17.04 -3.06
N GLU A 94 6.12 16.92 -1.85
CA GLU A 94 7.19 15.99 -1.52
C GLU A 94 6.69 14.55 -1.64
N VAL A 95 5.55 14.25 -1.02
CA VAL A 95 4.88 12.94 -1.06
C VAL A 95 4.56 12.52 -2.50
N LEU A 96 3.97 13.42 -3.28
CA LEU A 96 3.70 13.17 -4.71
C LEU A 96 5.00 12.96 -5.50
N GLY A 97 6.07 13.68 -5.15
CA GLY A 97 7.41 13.49 -5.72
C GLY A 97 7.97 12.09 -5.43
N THR A 98 7.74 11.54 -4.23
CA THR A 98 8.13 10.16 -3.89
C THR A 98 7.39 9.15 -4.75
N LEU A 99 6.07 9.31 -4.95
CA LEU A 99 5.30 8.45 -5.86
C LEU A 99 5.79 8.55 -7.31
N GLN A 100 6.12 9.76 -7.79
CA GLN A 100 6.67 9.97 -9.13
C GLN A 100 8.03 9.30 -9.31
N LYS A 101 8.92 9.40 -8.32
CA LYS A 101 10.23 8.71 -8.33
C LYS A 101 10.05 7.19 -8.39
N ALA A 102 9.14 6.63 -7.61
CA ALA A 102 8.83 5.20 -7.65
C ALA A 102 8.32 4.77 -9.05
N ARG A 103 7.43 5.55 -9.67
CA ARG A 103 6.99 5.31 -11.06
C ARG A 103 8.13 5.36 -12.06
N ALA A 104 9.05 6.32 -11.93
CA ALA A 104 10.24 6.41 -12.79
C ALA A 104 11.16 5.18 -12.66
N GLN A 105 11.11 4.46 -11.53
CA GLN A 105 11.81 3.20 -11.31
C GLN A 105 11.04 1.96 -11.82
N GLY A 106 9.90 2.16 -12.51
CA GLY A 106 9.07 1.09 -13.06
C GLY A 106 8.06 0.48 -12.07
N ILE A 107 7.83 1.11 -10.92
CA ILE A 107 6.83 0.65 -9.94
C ILE A 107 5.47 1.23 -10.33
N ASN A 108 4.50 0.37 -10.60
CA ASN A 108 3.12 0.79 -10.89
C ASN A 108 2.38 1.18 -9.60
N ILE A 109 2.66 2.38 -9.09
CA ILE A 109 2.04 2.92 -7.87
C ILE A 109 1.05 4.04 -8.17
N THR A 110 -0.14 3.95 -7.58
CA THR A 110 -1.22 4.94 -7.67
C THR A 110 -1.67 5.39 -6.28
N ALA A 111 -2.49 6.43 -6.22
CA ALA A 111 -3.13 6.86 -4.98
C ALA A 111 -4.48 7.51 -5.32
N ASP A 112 -5.42 7.47 -4.39
CA ASP A 112 -6.68 8.20 -4.45
C ASP A 112 -6.83 9.14 -3.24
N CYS A 113 -7.78 10.06 -3.32
CA CYS A 113 -8.18 10.92 -2.21
C CYS A 113 -9.66 11.28 -2.34
N TYR A 114 -10.23 11.76 -1.25
CA TYR A 114 -11.57 12.33 -1.19
C TYR A 114 -11.48 13.86 -1.02
N PRO A 115 -12.31 14.65 -1.70
CA PRO A 115 -12.39 16.08 -1.47
C PRO A 115 -13.34 16.35 -0.30
N TYR A 116 -12.80 16.57 0.90
CA TYR A 116 -13.56 17.13 2.02
C TYR A 116 -13.39 18.67 2.04
N ASP A 117 -14.42 19.37 2.50
CA ASP A 117 -14.43 20.84 2.69
C ASP A 117 -13.84 21.26 4.06
#